data_AF-A0A9P5CEG5-F1
#
_entry.id   AF-A0A9P5CEG5-F1
#
_cell.length_a   1.000
_cell.length_b   1.000
_cell.length_c   1.000
_cell.angle_alpha   90.00
_cell.angle_beta   90.00
_cell.angle_gamma   90.00
#
_symmetry.space_group_name_H-M   'P 1'
#
loop_
_entity.id
_entity.type
_entity.pdbx_description
1 polymer ?
#
loop_
_entity_poly.entity_id
_entity_poly.type
_entity_poly.pdbx_seq_one_letter_code
_entity_poly.pdbx_strand_id
1 'polypeptide(L)'
;MSLIAGLDLSKNYSFFTVPAAFLLCMLPGAFAVAIAGKSFDPANPRQTRATVLADEKLDKILVTLPIRLEEFDVDSSSFTQQQQRFIRAQGAQENGFETVGLYASGVLAANYAGVSVRMLNLLTIGYLVSRVAYIFAYVVLCQNRKLAPVRSICWAAGSAILVSLWVMAGQNVNLKL
;
A
#
# COMPACT_ATOMS: atom_id res chain seq x y z
N MET A 1 22.93 -14.07 18.64
CA MET A 1 21.47 -14.06 18.79
C MET A 1 20.92 -12.92 17.94
N SER A 2 20.28 -13.21 16.81
CA SER A 2 19.83 -12.18 15.86
C SER A 2 18.33 -11.89 16.04
N LEU A 3 17.97 -11.38 17.22
CA LEU A 3 16.59 -11.02 17.55
C LEU A 3 16.34 -9.53 17.24
N ILE A 4 15.26 -9.24 16.54
CA ILE A 4 14.69 -7.89 16.43
C ILE A 4 13.20 -7.99 16.73
N ALA A 5 12.69 -7.21 17.68
CA ALA A 5 11.29 -7.23 18.11
C ALA A 5 10.74 -8.64 18.44
N GLY A 6 11.58 -9.53 18.99
CA GLY A 6 11.20 -10.90 19.34
C GLY A 6 11.24 -11.91 18.18
N LEU A 7 11.50 -11.48 16.94
CA LEU A 7 11.68 -12.36 15.79
C LEU A 7 13.12 -12.84 15.67
N ASP A 8 13.31 -14.16 15.59
CA ASP A 8 14.59 -14.79 15.28
C ASP A 8 14.89 -14.70 13.77
N LEU A 9 15.71 -13.73 13.39
CA LEU A 9 16.05 -13.46 11.99
C LEU A 9 16.97 -14.50 11.34
N SER A 10 17.36 -15.56 12.07
CA SER A 10 18.02 -16.72 11.46
C SER A 10 17.05 -17.59 10.66
N LYS A 11 15.75 -17.55 11.01
CA LYS A 11 14.68 -18.24 10.27
C LYS A 11 14.20 -17.39 9.11
N ASN A 12 13.84 -18.02 8.01
CA ASN A 12 13.42 -17.32 6.81
C ASN A 12 11.92 -17.05 6.80
N TYR A 13 11.53 -15.80 7.04
CA TYR A 13 10.14 -15.36 7.04
C TYR A 13 9.71 -14.72 5.71
N SER A 14 10.66 -14.49 4.79
CA SER A 14 10.43 -13.72 3.56
C SER A 14 9.32 -14.29 2.67
N PHE A 15 9.09 -15.60 2.67
CA PHE A 15 7.98 -16.18 1.90
C PHE A 15 6.60 -15.86 2.51
N PHE A 16 6.49 -15.72 3.83
CA PHE A 16 5.22 -15.36 4.48
C PHE A 16 4.83 -13.90 4.25
N THR A 17 5.79 -13.04 3.91
CA THR A 17 5.50 -11.65 3.60
C THR A 17 4.84 -11.48 2.24
N VAL A 18 4.94 -12.45 1.32
CA VAL A 18 4.30 -12.40 0.00
C VAL A 18 2.76 -12.43 0.11
N PRO A 19 2.12 -13.43 0.74
CA PRO A 19 0.68 -13.40 0.95
C PRO A 19 0.27 -12.23 1.85
N ALA A 20 1.08 -11.84 2.84
CA ALA A 20 0.80 -10.66 3.66
C ALA A 20 0.77 -9.37 2.82
N ALA A 21 1.71 -9.17 1.90
CA ALA A 21 1.75 -8.04 0.98
C ALA A 21 0.54 -8.02 0.05
N PHE A 22 0.14 -9.20 -0.47
CA PHE A 22 -1.07 -9.33 -1.28
C PHE A 22 -2.32 -8.90 -0.51
N LEU A 23 -2.49 -9.38 0.73
CA LEU A 23 -3.61 -8.97 1.59
C LEU A 23 -3.58 -7.47 1.91
N LEU A 24 -2.38 -6.89 2.14
CA LEU A 24 -2.24 -5.44 2.31
C LEU A 24 -2.72 -4.65 1.08
N CYS A 25 -2.54 -5.18 -0.14
CA CYS A 25 -3.05 -4.54 -1.37
C CYS A 25 -4.58 -4.56 -1.45
N MET A 26 -5.24 -5.52 -0.78
CA MET A 26 -6.70 -5.61 -0.74
C MET A 26 -7.33 -4.60 0.24
N LEU A 27 -6.64 -4.25 1.32
CA LEU A 27 -7.20 -3.40 2.39
C LEU A 27 -7.75 -2.04 1.91
N PRO A 28 -7.05 -1.26 1.06
CA PRO A 28 -7.59 0.00 0.57
C PRO A 28 -8.86 -0.18 -0.27
N GLY A 29 -8.94 -1.25 -1.07
CA GLY A 29 -10.15 -1.54 -1.83
C GLY A 29 -11.32 -1.99 -0.96
N ALA A 30 -11.06 -2.81 0.06
CA ALA A 30 -12.09 -3.16 1.06
C ALA A 30 -12.61 -1.91 1.78
N PHE A 31 -11.71 -0.99 2.13
CA PHE A 31 -12.08 0.32 2.69
C PHE A 31 -12.87 1.18 1.69
N ALA A 32 -12.50 1.18 0.41
CA ALA A 32 -13.24 1.89 -0.63
C ALA A 32 -14.67 1.36 -0.80
N VAL A 33 -14.86 0.03 -0.80
CA VAL A 33 -16.19 -0.60 -0.84
C VAL A 33 -17.01 -0.25 0.40
N ALA A 34 -16.38 -0.24 1.58
CA ALA A 34 -17.05 0.17 2.82
C ALA A 34 -17.51 1.63 2.77
N ILE A 35 -16.71 2.55 2.20
CA ILE A 35 -17.11 3.95 1.99
C ILE A 35 -18.22 4.07 0.95
N ALA A 36 -18.17 3.29 -0.13
CA ALA A 36 -19.18 3.33 -1.19
C ALA A 36 -20.58 2.98 -0.68
N GLY A 37 -20.69 2.15 0.36
CA GLY A 37 -21.96 1.88 1.04
C GLY A 37 -23.05 1.42 0.06
N LYS A 38 -24.13 2.21 -0.05
CA LYS A 38 -25.27 1.90 -0.94
C LYS A 38 -24.96 2.10 -2.42
N SER A 39 -23.91 2.86 -2.76
CA SER A 39 -23.48 3.13 -4.13
C SER A 39 -22.63 1.98 -4.69
N PHE A 40 -22.32 0.96 -3.88
CA PHE A 40 -21.69 -0.28 -4.33
C PHE A 40 -22.74 -1.25 -4.90
N ASP A 41 -22.61 -1.55 -6.20
CA ASP A 41 -23.42 -2.56 -6.89
C ASP A 41 -22.61 -3.88 -7.02
N PRO A 42 -23.00 -4.96 -6.31
CA PRO A 42 -22.35 -6.26 -6.42
C PRO A 42 -22.43 -6.90 -7.81
N ALA A 43 -23.44 -6.55 -8.62
CA ALA A 43 -23.57 -7.06 -9.98
C ALA A 43 -22.60 -6.36 -10.95
N ASN A 44 -22.24 -5.10 -10.67
CA ASN A 44 -21.35 -4.28 -11.49
C ASN A 44 -20.21 -3.65 -10.66
N PRO A 45 -19.37 -4.43 -9.96
CA PRO A 45 -18.42 -3.91 -8.97
C PRO A 45 -17.35 -2.99 -9.60
N ARG A 46 -17.07 -3.15 -10.89
CA ARG A 46 -16.12 -2.30 -11.63
C ARG A 46 -16.68 -0.90 -11.93
N GLN A 47 -18.01 -0.73 -11.95
CA GLN A 47 -18.65 0.56 -12.19
C GLN A 47 -18.83 1.38 -10.90
N THR A 48 -18.57 0.79 -9.73
CA THR A 48 -18.68 1.47 -8.41
C THR A 48 -18.06 2.85 -8.38
N ARG A 49 -16.92 3.05 -9.06
CA ARG A 49 -16.29 4.37 -9.14
C ARG A 49 -17.20 5.40 -9.79
N ALA A 50 -17.82 5.09 -10.92
CA ALA A 50 -18.74 6.00 -11.58
C ALA A 50 -19.96 6.28 -10.70
N THR A 51 -20.51 5.24 -10.05
CA THR A 51 -21.67 5.36 -9.17
C THR A 51 -21.41 6.25 -7.95
N VAL A 52 -20.25 6.07 -7.29
CA VAL A 52 -19.84 6.88 -6.13
C VAL A 52 -19.62 8.34 -6.52
N LEU A 53 -19.04 8.58 -7.69
CA LEU A 53 -18.77 9.94 -8.18
C LEU A 53 -20.04 10.66 -8.64
N ALA A 54 -21.07 9.93 -9.04
CA ALA A 54 -22.39 10.47 -9.37
C ALA A 54 -23.29 10.68 -8.13
N ASP A 55 -22.91 10.16 -6.96
CA ASP A 55 -23.72 10.23 -5.74
C ASP A 55 -23.43 11.51 -4.93
N GLU A 56 -24.28 12.52 -5.11
CA GLU A 56 -24.22 13.78 -4.36
C GLU A 56 -24.56 13.64 -2.86
N LYS A 57 -25.16 12.51 -2.43
CA LYS A 57 -25.64 12.33 -1.04
C LYS A 57 -24.60 11.69 -0.13
N LEU A 58 -23.43 11.34 -0.66
CA LEU A 58 -22.45 10.49 0.04
C LEU A 58 -21.84 11.17 1.27
N ASP A 59 -21.98 12.49 1.45
CA ASP A 59 -21.31 13.30 2.50
C ASP A 59 -21.59 12.94 3.98
N LYS A 60 -22.63 12.16 4.28
CA LYS A 60 -23.15 12.07 5.66
C LYS A 60 -22.59 10.97 6.57
N ILE A 61 -21.70 10.08 6.10
CA ILE A 61 -21.43 8.79 6.80
C ILE A 61 -20.09 8.74 7.58
N LEU A 62 -19.14 9.67 7.40
CA LEU A 62 -17.79 9.53 7.97
C LEU A 62 -17.26 10.72 8.80
N VAL A 63 -18.10 11.33 9.64
CA VAL A 63 -17.70 12.34 10.65
C VAL A 63 -17.00 11.72 11.89
N THR A 64 -16.67 10.42 11.89
CA THR A 64 -16.13 9.73 13.08
C THR A 64 -14.62 9.42 12.99
N LEU A 65 -13.79 10.44 12.74
CA LEU A 65 -12.37 10.45 13.14
C LEU A 65 -12.04 11.84 13.72
N PRO A 66 -11.48 11.96 14.94
CA PRO A 66 -11.34 13.23 15.66
C PRO A 66 -10.11 14.01 15.18
N ILE A 67 -10.03 14.26 13.87
CA ILE A 67 -9.00 15.10 13.28
C ILE A 67 -9.74 16.20 12.51
N ARG A 68 -10.08 17.27 13.24
CA ARG A 68 -10.65 18.49 12.66
C ARG A 68 -9.50 19.30 12.06
N LEU A 69 -9.18 19.03 10.79
CA LEU A 69 -8.31 19.91 10.01
C LEU A 69 -9.17 21.07 9.49
N GLU A 70 -8.61 22.28 9.51
CA GLU A 70 -9.22 23.47 8.91
C GLU A 70 -9.77 23.14 7.52
N GLU A 71 -11.03 23.50 7.28
CA GLU A 71 -11.61 23.52 5.94
C GLU A 71 -10.81 24.54 5.11
N PHE A 72 -9.89 24.03 4.30
CA PHE A 72 -9.22 24.81 3.29
C PHE A 72 -10.19 24.93 2.12
N ASP A 73 -10.73 26.13 1.91
CA ASP A 73 -11.54 26.49 0.75
C ASP A 73 -10.77 26.21 -0.54
N VAL A 74 -11.18 25.18 -1.29
CA VAL A 74 -10.64 24.89 -2.62
C VAL A 74 -11.76 24.92 -3.63
N ASP A 75 -11.80 26.05 -4.33
CA ASP A 75 -12.39 26.19 -5.65
C ASP A 75 -11.61 25.30 -6.65
N SER A 76 -12.05 24.05 -6.80
CA SER A 76 -11.86 23.24 -8.02
C SER A 76 -12.87 22.08 -8.04
N SER A 77 -14.09 22.39 -8.48
CA SER A 77 -15.07 21.53 -9.19
C SER A 77 -15.10 20.01 -8.90
N SER A 78 -16.12 19.63 -8.11
CA SER A 78 -17.06 18.49 -8.28
C SER A 78 -17.02 17.26 -7.37
N PHE A 79 -16.03 17.05 -6.48
CA PHE A 79 -16.03 15.83 -5.62
C PHE A 79 -15.89 16.08 -4.11
N THR A 80 -16.78 15.45 -3.35
CA THR A 80 -16.86 15.45 -1.88
C THR A 80 -15.63 14.84 -1.20
N GLN A 81 -15.42 15.12 0.09
CA GLN A 81 -14.30 14.52 0.84
C GLN A 81 -14.33 12.99 0.85
N GLN A 82 -15.52 12.38 0.92
CA GLN A 82 -15.65 10.93 0.87
C GLN A 82 -15.36 10.36 -0.51
N GLN A 83 -15.82 11.02 -1.58
CA GLN A 83 -15.47 10.66 -2.96
C GLN A 83 -13.95 10.75 -3.18
N GLN A 84 -13.30 11.78 -2.66
CA GLN A 84 -11.84 11.90 -2.72
C GLN A 84 -11.12 10.78 -1.96
N ARG A 85 -11.59 10.41 -0.75
CA ARG A 85 -11.05 9.27 0.01
C ARG A 85 -11.25 7.96 -0.74
N PHE A 86 -12.41 7.75 -1.36
CA PHE A 86 -12.69 6.60 -2.22
C PHE A 86 -11.69 6.52 -3.38
N ILE A 87 -11.49 7.62 -4.12
CA ILE A 87 -10.53 7.68 -5.22
C ILE A 87 -9.10 7.35 -4.74
N ARG A 88 -8.68 7.93 -3.60
CA ARG A 88 -7.35 7.68 -3.01
C ARG A 88 -7.18 6.22 -2.60
N ALA A 89 -8.22 5.61 -2.02
CA ALA A 89 -8.21 4.22 -1.59
C ALA A 89 -8.13 3.26 -2.79
N GLN A 90 -8.89 3.52 -3.87
CA GLN A 90 -8.75 2.77 -5.13
C GLN A 90 -7.35 2.91 -5.73
N GLY A 91 -6.82 4.13 -5.82
CA GLY A 91 -5.47 4.37 -6.35
C GLY A 91 -4.36 3.70 -5.52
N ALA A 92 -4.54 3.62 -4.19
CA ALA A 92 -3.61 2.90 -3.32
C ALA A 92 -3.65 1.38 -3.56
N GLN A 93 -4.83 0.82 -3.85
CA GLN A 93 -5.01 -0.59 -4.21
C GLN A 93 -4.37 -0.91 -5.57
N GLU A 94 -4.71 -0.13 -6.60
CA GLU A 94 -4.17 -0.30 -7.97
C GLU A 94 -2.64 -0.31 -7.93
N ASN A 95 -2.03 0.68 -7.26
CA ASN A 95 -0.59 0.75 -7.07
C ASN A 95 0.01 -0.46 -6.32
N GLY A 96 -0.73 -1.03 -5.37
CA GLY A 96 -0.34 -2.26 -4.69
C GLY A 96 -0.26 -3.43 -5.67
N PHE A 97 -1.31 -3.62 -6.47
CA PHE A 97 -1.36 -4.71 -7.44
C PHE A 97 -0.36 -4.57 -8.59
N GLU A 98 -0.02 -3.34 -9.01
CA GLU A 98 1.03 -3.08 -10.00
C GLU A 98 2.42 -3.57 -9.53
N THR A 99 2.69 -3.51 -8.22
CA THR A 99 4.03 -3.76 -7.66
C THR A 99 4.17 -5.11 -6.97
N VAL A 100 3.08 -5.72 -6.49
CA VAL A 100 3.11 -6.97 -5.70
C VAL A 100 3.69 -8.15 -6.47
N GLY A 101 3.43 -8.24 -7.79
CA GLY A 101 3.97 -9.31 -8.62
C GLY A 101 5.50 -9.24 -8.76
N LEU A 102 6.03 -8.02 -8.94
CA LEU A 102 7.46 -7.78 -9.03
C LEU A 102 8.16 -7.96 -7.66
N TYR A 103 7.46 -7.63 -6.57
CA TYR A 103 7.92 -7.94 -5.22
C TYR A 103 7.98 -9.45 -4.96
N ALA A 104 6.91 -10.19 -5.23
CA ALA A 104 6.84 -11.63 -4.99
C ALA A 104 7.93 -12.39 -5.77
N SER A 105 8.11 -12.02 -7.04
CA SER A 105 9.18 -12.58 -7.87
C SER A 105 10.58 -12.18 -7.39
N GLY A 106 10.77 -10.95 -6.89
CA GLY A 106 12.03 -10.52 -6.26
C GLY A 106 12.36 -11.30 -4.99
N VAL A 107 11.36 -11.58 -4.14
CA VAL A 107 11.54 -12.43 -2.95
C VAL A 107 11.97 -13.84 -3.35
N LEU A 108 11.29 -14.43 -4.34
CA LEU A 108 11.64 -15.75 -4.86
C LEU A 108 13.07 -15.77 -5.45
N ALA A 109 13.41 -14.79 -6.27
CA ALA A 109 14.71 -14.68 -6.91
C ALA A 109 15.84 -14.50 -5.89
N ALA A 110 15.67 -13.63 -4.90
CA ALA A 110 16.65 -13.41 -3.85
C ALA A 110 16.87 -14.65 -2.96
N ASN A 111 15.79 -15.39 -2.67
CA ASN A 111 15.89 -16.69 -1.99
C ASN A 111 16.66 -17.71 -2.83
N TYR A 112 16.30 -17.87 -4.10
CA TYR A 112 16.97 -18.78 -5.02
C TYR A 112 18.45 -18.45 -5.21
N ALA A 113 18.78 -17.16 -5.30
CA ALA A 113 20.15 -16.67 -5.38
C ALA A 113 20.96 -16.93 -4.10
N GLY A 114 20.32 -17.26 -2.98
CA GLY A 114 21.00 -17.50 -1.71
C GLY A 114 21.42 -16.22 -0.98
N VAL A 115 20.66 -15.13 -1.16
CA VAL A 115 20.83 -13.90 -0.36
C VAL A 115 20.67 -14.26 1.13
N SER A 116 21.49 -13.66 2.00
CA SER A 116 21.44 -13.97 3.44
C SER A 116 20.03 -13.79 4.02
N VAL A 117 19.59 -14.77 4.83
CA VAL A 117 18.25 -14.81 5.43
C VAL A 117 17.93 -13.55 6.24
N ARG A 118 18.93 -13.03 6.97
CA ARG A 118 18.79 -11.79 7.73
C ARG A 118 18.42 -10.60 6.84
N MET A 119 19.05 -10.46 5.68
CA MET A 119 18.75 -9.38 4.74
C MET A 119 17.40 -9.57 4.06
N LEU A 120 17.06 -10.79 3.66
CA LEU A 120 15.74 -11.11 3.14
C LEU A 120 14.64 -10.71 4.12
N ASN A 121 14.75 -11.08 5.40
CA ASN A 121 13.77 -10.72 6.42
C ASN A 121 13.67 -9.20 6.61
N LEU A 122 14.81 -8.49 6.69
CA LEU A 122 14.81 -7.05 6.90
C LEU A 122 14.18 -6.29 5.72
N LEU A 123 14.54 -6.65 4.49
CA LEU A 123 13.98 -6.04 3.29
C LEU A 123 12.48 -6.36 3.17
N THR A 124 12.09 -7.63 3.35
CA THR A 124 10.68 -8.01 3.16
C THR A 124 9.75 -7.49 4.25
N ILE A 125 10.16 -7.49 5.52
CA ILE A 125 9.40 -6.84 6.61
C ILE A 125 9.38 -5.32 6.38
N GLY A 126 10.51 -4.73 6.02
CA GLY A 126 10.61 -3.31 5.68
C GLY A 126 9.65 -2.91 4.55
N TYR A 127 9.50 -3.75 3.53
CA TYR A 127 8.52 -3.56 2.48
C TYR A 127 7.08 -3.54 3.01
N LEU A 128 6.70 -4.49 3.87
CA LEU A 128 5.37 -4.50 4.48
C LEU A 128 5.10 -3.24 5.28
N VAL A 129 6.06 -2.80 6.10
CA VAL A 129 5.97 -1.55 6.87
C VAL A 129 5.84 -0.34 5.95
N SER A 130 6.64 -0.28 4.88
CA SER A 130 6.53 0.74 3.83
C SER A 130 5.15 0.76 3.20
N ARG A 131 4.55 -0.40 2.90
CA ARG A 131 3.21 -0.50 2.33
C ARG A 131 2.13 -0.01 3.29
N VAL A 132 2.20 -0.38 4.56
CA VAL A 132 1.27 0.13 5.58
C VAL A 132 1.39 1.66 5.70
N ALA A 133 2.62 2.19 5.76
CA ALA A 133 2.87 3.63 5.83
C ALA A 133 2.38 4.36 4.56
N TYR A 134 2.62 3.80 3.38
CA TYR A 134 2.14 4.35 2.10
C TYR A 134 0.62 4.40 2.05
N ILE A 135 -0.06 3.31 2.41
CA ILE A 135 -1.53 3.23 2.41
C ILE A 135 -2.10 4.28 3.37
N PHE A 136 -1.57 4.37 4.59
CA PHE A 136 -1.99 5.37 5.57
C PHE A 136 -1.75 6.80 5.07
N ALA A 137 -0.56 7.08 4.53
CA ALA A 137 -0.22 8.39 3.99
C ALA A 137 -1.15 8.79 2.84
N TYR A 138 -1.46 7.87 1.93
CA TYR A 138 -2.32 8.13 0.78
C TYR A 138 -3.78 8.36 1.18
N VAL A 139 -4.35 7.49 2.01
CA VAL A 139 -5.78 7.55 2.32
C VAL A 139 -6.10 8.63 3.34
N VAL A 140 -5.23 8.83 4.34
CA VAL A 140 -5.48 9.72 5.49
C VAL A 140 -4.69 11.02 5.38
N LEU A 141 -3.36 10.96 5.24
CA LEU A 141 -2.53 12.17 5.34
C LEU A 141 -2.63 13.10 4.14
N CYS A 142 -2.84 12.57 2.92
CA CYS A 142 -3.01 13.36 1.70
C CYS A 142 -4.26 14.25 1.69
N GLN A 143 -5.13 14.19 2.71
CA GLN A 143 -6.15 15.23 2.91
C GLN A 143 -5.52 16.59 3.15
N ASN A 144 -4.37 16.63 3.82
CA ASN A 144 -3.59 17.84 3.97
C ASN A 144 -2.56 17.92 2.83
N ARG A 145 -2.69 18.94 1.97
CA ARG A 145 -1.79 19.14 0.82
C ARG A 145 -0.32 19.26 1.22
N LYS A 146 -0.02 19.76 2.43
CA LYS A 146 1.36 19.85 2.96
C LYS A 146 1.97 18.48 3.26
N LEU A 147 1.15 17.49 3.57
CA LEU A 147 1.59 16.12 3.88
C LEU A 147 1.56 15.20 2.65
N ALA A 148 1.08 15.69 1.49
CA ALA A 148 1.07 14.93 0.24
C ALA A 148 2.44 14.34 -0.17
N PRO A 149 3.60 14.99 0.08
CA PRO A 149 4.91 14.41 -0.23
C PRO A 149 5.23 13.13 0.55
N VAL A 150 4.65 12.93 1.74
CA VAL A 150 4.91 11.76 2.60
C VAL A 150 4.57 10.47 1.86
N ARG A 151 3.46 10.47 1.12
CA ARG A 151 3.06 9.34 0.26
C ARG A 151 4.16 8.98 -0.73
N SER A 152 4.74 9.97 -1.42
CA SER A 152 5.79 9.74 -2.41
C SER A 152 7.09 9.21 -1.78
N ILE A 153 7.43 9.67 -0.57
CA ILE A 153 8.59 9.17 0.19
C ILE A 153 8.38 7.70 0.58
N CYS A 154 7.20 7.36 1.13
CA CYS A 154 6.88 5.98 1.49
C CYS A 154 6.89 5.04 0.28
N TRP A 155 6.40 5.52 -0.87
CA TRP A 155 6.46 4.79 -2.13
C TRP A 155 7.89 4.58 -2.60
N ALA A 156 8.71 5.64 -2.61
CA ALA A 156 10.11 5.55 -3.03
C ALA A 156 10.91 4.57 -2.16
N ALA A 157 10.68 4.58 -0.84
CA ALA A 157 11.29 3.62 0.08
C ALA A 157 10.90 2.17 -0.25
N GLY A 158 9.62 1.91 -0.52
CA GLY A 158 9.15 0.57 -0.92
C GLY A 158 9.72 0.12 -2.27
N SER A 159 9.77 1.02 -3.25
CA SER A 159 10.38 0.78 -4.56
C SER A 159 11.89 0.49 -4.44
N ALA A 160 12.61 1.22 -3.59
CA ALA A 160 14.04 0.99 -3.35
C ALA A 160 14.31 -0.39 -2.75
N ILE A 161 13.45 -0.85 -1.83
CA ILE A 161 13.52 -2.20 -1.27
C ILE A 161 13.27 -3.26 -2.35
N LEU A 162 12.27 -3.06 -3.19
CA LEU A 162 11.95 -3.97 -4.29
C LEU A 162 13.13 -4.09 -5.27
N VAL A 163 13.73 -2.97 -5.68
CA VAL A 163 14.93 -2.97 -6.53
C VAL A 163 16.09 -3.66 -5.83
N SER A 164 16.26 -3.44 -4.53
CA SER A 164 17.32 -4.07 -3.73
C SER A 164 17.21 -5.60 -3.71
N LEU A 165 15.99 -6.16 -3.61
CA LEU A 165 15.80 -7.62 -3.70
C LEU A 165 16.36 -8.19 -5.02
N TRP A 166 16.06 -7.54 -6.14
CA TRP A 166 16.54 -7.96 -7.45
C TRP A 166 18.04 -7.76 -7.64
N VAL A 167 18.58 -6.61 -7.22
CA VAL A 167 20.02 -6.32 -7.29
C VAL A 167 20.81 -7.32 -6.46
N MET A 168 20.37 -7.59 -5.22
CA MET A 168 21.04 -8.56 -4.35
C MET A 168 20.94 -9.99 -4.89
N ALA A 169 19.83 -10.34 -5.54
CA ALA A 169 19.71 -11.62 -6.23
C ALA A 169 20.76 -11.74 -7.35
N GLY A 170 20.86 -10.74 -8.23
CA GLY A 170 21.84 -10.74 -9.32
C GLY A 170 23.29 -10.78 -8.82
N GLN A 171 23.62 -9.99 -7.79
CA GLN A 171 24.95 -10.00 -7.18
C GLN A 171 25.31 -11.38 -6.61
N ASN A 172 24.39 -12.04 -5.91
CA ASN A 172 24.66 -13.36 -5.33
C ASN A 172 24.76 -14.46 -6.39
N VAL A 173 24.03 -14.37 -7.51
CA VAL A 173 24.21 -15.29 -8.63
C VAL A 173 25.60 -15.13 -9.25
N ASN A 174 26.05 -13.89 -9.47
CA ASN A 174 27.37 -13.62 -10.06
C ASN A 174 28.53 -14.11 -9.19
N LEU A 175 28.39 -14.11 -7.86
CA LEU A 175 29.41 -14.64 -6.95
C LEU A 175 29.52 -16.17 -6.98
N LYS A 176 28.55 -16.88 -7.58
CA LYS A 176 28.53 -18.34 -7.68
C LYS A 176 29.08 -18.87 -9.01
N LEU A 177 29.35 -17.98 -9.97
CA LEU A 177 29.97 -18.28 -11.27
C LEU A 177 31.47 -18.06 -11.19
#